data_AF-A0A075GV23-F1
#
_entry.id   AF-A0A075GV23-F1
#
_cell.length_a   1.000
_cell.length_b   1.000
_cell.length_c   1.000
_cell.angle_alpha   90.00
_cell.angle_beta   90.00
_cell.angle_gamma   90.00
#
_symmetry.space_group_name_H-M   'P 1'
#
loop_
_entity.id
_entity.type
_entity.pdbx_description
1 polymer ?
#
loop_
_entity_poly.entity_id
_entity_poly.type
_entity_poly.pdbx_seq_one_letter_code
_entity_poly.pdbx_strand_id
1 'polypeptide(L)'
;EITPLSKIGLVIDYEKGKILEISDTLSTIISIGGNVIFSKGSCSTNGILKAEEKHIGTSIKLGSLTINLPRLAFESNKDETYFRARLALLIKPALDSMILRKKDISDLTRRGMNPLLSKNTQFMQKNSMSLILNLVGLNEAVFSILGHKDDKAGHEILYKVLQTAVDVATKKGKELGVTVTIAMVDTDGISRFTTLDSEKYGKNSVQDSTDSGIYSQGFSIDPSKSSDLTAKNPLILESSKISKILNGGLLLKINFDKKSKPREIKAVIDKISLLTSAFKPIIHVPVCGNCGFKGEKLVDKCPNCKSQYIL
;
A
#
# COMPACT_ATOMS: atom_id res chain seq x y z
N GLU A 1 11.78 25.22 -7.90
CA GLU A 1 11.06 24.51 -6.83
C GLU A 1 11.80 24.76 -5.51
N ILE A 2 11.21 25.49 -4.56
CA ILE A 2 11.90 25.90 -3.31
C ILE A 2 11.42 25.10 -2.09
N THR A 3 10.32 24.34 -2.18
CA THR A 3 9.79 23.59 -1.03
C THR A 3 10.46 22.22 -0.91
N PRO A 4 11.32 21.98 0.10
CA PRO A 4 11.89 20.66 0.32
C PRO A 4 10.83 19.78 0.98
N LEU A 5 10.09 19.03 0.17
CA LEU A 5 9.35 17.89 0.69
C LEU A 5 10.36 16.84 1.14
N SER A 6 10.14 16.24 2.32
CA SER A 6 11.06 15.22 2.85
C SER A 6 11.08 14.03 1.88
N LYS A 7 12.20 13.84 1.19
CA LYS A 7 12.46 12.65 0.36
C LYS A 7 12.97 11.46 1.17
N ILE A 8 13.23 11.67 2.46
CA ILE A 8 13.70 10.65 3.38
C ILE A 8 12.49 9.97 4.00
N GLY A 9 12.45 8.65 3.89
CA GLY A 9 11.52 7.80 4.63
C GLY A 9 12.29 6.89 5.59
N LEU A 10 11.77 6.72 6.80
CA LEU A 10 12.33 5.84 7.81
C LEU A 10 11.52 4.55 7.86
N VAL A 11 12.20 3.41 7.78
CA VAL A 11 11.62 2.09 8.03
C VAL A 11 12.13 1.63 9.38
N ILE A 12 11.21 1.47 10.33
CA ILE A 12 11.50 1.02 11.69
C ILE A 12 11.19 -0.47 11.76
N ASP A 13 12.25 -1.28 11.66
CA ASP A 13 12.15 -2.71 11.94
C ASP A 13 12.11 -2.95 13.44
N TYR A 14 10.97 -3.38 13.95
CA TYR A 14 10.76 -3.63 15.38
C TYR A 14 10.55 -5.10 15.71
N GLU A 15 10.93 -6.02 14.82
CA GLU A 15 10.83 -7.46 15.09
C GLU A 15 11.62 -7.86 16.34
N LYS A 16 12.82 -7.29 16.51
CA LYS A 16 13.72 -7.54 17.65
C LYS A 16 13.92 -6.30 18.55
N GLY A 17 13.36 -5.15 18.16
CA GLY A 17 13.54 -3.87 18.85
C GLY A 17 12.36 -3.51 19.77
N LYS A 18 12.61 -2.59 20.71
CA LYS A 18 11.57 -2.03 21.58
C LYS A 18 11.15 -0.65 21.09
N ILE A 19 9.93 -0.55 20.53
CA ILE A 19 9.40 0.74 20.03
C ILE A 19 9.33 1.82 21.12
N LEU A 20 9.08 1.43 22.37
CA LEU A 20 9.01 2.33 23.52
C LEU A 20 10.27 3.20 23.71
N GLU A 21 11.45 2.72 23.26
CA GLU A 21 12.72 3.44 23.41
C GLU A 21 12.89 4.57 22.38
N ILE A 22 12.15 4.51 21.27
CA ILE A 22 12.29 5.44 20.13
C ILE A 22 10.99 6.19 19.79
N SER A 23 9.85 5.80 20.37
CA SER A 23 8.55 6.34 20.01
C SER A 23 8.37 7.82 20.36
N ASP A 24 9.08 8.35 21.36
CA ASP A 24 9.13 9.80 21.63
C ASP A 24 9.69 10.58 20.44
N THR A 25 10.88 10.21 19.96
CA THR A 25 11.52 10.85 18.81
C THR A 25 10.70 10.65 17.53
N LEU A 26 10.21 9.43 17.29
CA LEU A 26 9.43 9.12 16.10
C LEU A 26 8.09 9.85 16.08
N SER A 27 7.40 9.96 17.22
CA SER A 27 6.15 10.72 17.30
C SER A 27 6.34 12.20 16.98
N THR A 28 7.48 12.78 17.39
CA THR A 28 7.85 14.15 17.04
C THR A 28 8.09 14.28 15.54
N ILE A 29 8.85 13.37 14.94
CA ILE A 29 9.11 13.34 13.48
C ILE A 29 7.79 13.20 12.70
N ILE A 30 6.90 12.31 13.13
CA ILE A 30 5.61 12.10 12.50
C ILE A 30 4.79 13.38 12.60
N SER A 31 4.68 14.00 13.77
CA SER A 31 3.86 15.22 13.99
C SER A 31 4.21 16.39 13.06
N ILE A 32 5.44 16.45 12.54
CA ILE A 32 5.89 17.48 11.58
C ILE A 32 5.85 17.04 10.11
N GLY A 33 5.19 15.91 9.83
CA GLY A 33 4.98 15.35 8.49
C GLY A 33 6.12 14.44 8.01
N GLY A 34 6.85 13.79 8.92
CA GLY A 34 7.88 12.82 8.58
C GLY A 34 7.28 11.51 8.04
N ASN A 35 7.92 10.93 7.02
CA ASN A 35 7.52 9.64 6.45
C ASN A 35 8.15 8.49 7.25
N VAL A 36 7.37 7.86 8.12
CA VAL A 36 7.82 6.74 8.96
C VAL A 36 6.88 5.55 8.77
N ILE A 37 7.44 4.37 8.55
CA ILE A 37 6.70 3.10 8.56
C ILE A 37 7.29 2.17 9.61
N PHE A 38 6.43 1.44 10.30
CA PHE A 38 6.80 0.43 11.27
C PHE A 38 6.49 -0.94 10.67
N SER A 39 7.44 -1.86 10.74
CA SER A 39 7.26 -3.23 10.27
C SER A 39 8.05 -4.21 11.12
N LYS A 40 7.54 -5.43 11.31
CA LYS A 40 8.31 -6.58 11.77
C LYS A 40 8.97 -7.19 10.54
N GLY A 41 10.28 -7.02 10.41
CA GLY A 41 11.03 -7.41 9.22
C GLY A 41 11.08 -6.30 8.15
N SER A 42 11.92 -6.55 7.15
CA SER A 42 12.28 -5.57 6.12
C SER A 42 11.15 -5.28 5.12
N CYS A 43 10.80 -4.00 4.99
CA CYS A 43 9.86 -3.51 3.98
C CYS A 43 10.35 -2.20 3.34
N SER A 44 9.67 -1.77 2.28
CA SER A 44 9.82 -0.43 1.70
C SER A 44 9.03 0.62 2.48
N THR A 45 9.28 1.90 2.20
CA THR A 45 8.52 3.05 2.75
C THR A 45 7.03 3.07 2.36
N ASN A 46 6.62 2.23 1.41
CA ASN A 46 5.22 2.05 0.98
C ASN A 46 4.61 0.72 1.48
N GLY A 47 5.31 -0.04 2.34
CA GLY A 47 4.78 -1.26 2.96
C GLY A 47 4.94 -2.53 2.12
N ILE A 48 5.63 -2.47 0.97
CA ILE A 48 6.00 -3.67 0.20
C ILE A 48 7.05 -4.47 0.98
N LEU A 49 6.79 -5.75 1.22
CA LEU A 49 7.70 -6.66 1.91
C LEU A 49 8.87 -7.09 1.01
N LYS A 50 10.05 -7.24 1.63
CA LYS A 50 11.17 -7.93 0.98
C LYS A 50 10.74 -9.38 0.72
N ALA A 51 10.91 -9.87 -0.51
CA ALA A 51 10.63 -11.27 -0.79
C ALA A 51 11.61 -12.15 0.01
N GLU A 52 11.11 -13.19 0.65
CA GLU A 52 11.95 -14.18 1.31
C GLU A 52 12.79 -14.90 0.26
N GLU A 53 14.08 -14.63 0.25
CA GLU A 53 15.02 -15.38 -0.56
C GLU A 53 16.15 -15.91 0.29
N LYS A 54 16.58 -17.14 -0.06
CA LYS A 54 17.65 -17.87 0.62
C LYS A 54 19.01 -17.16 0.53
N HIS A 55 19.13 -16.12 -0.31
CA HIS A 55 20.35 -15.37 -0.50
C HIS A 55 20.28 -14.02 0.23
N ILE A 56 21.22 -13.82 1.16
CA ILE A 56 21.48 -12.55 1.83
C ILE A 56 22.04 -11.58 0.77
N GLY A 57 21.19 -10.68 0.27
CA GLY A 57 21.58 -9.72 -0.77
C GLY A 57 20.55 -8.61 -1.01
N THR A 58 20.87 -7.73 -1.96
CA THR A 58 20.01 -6.65 -2.45
C THR A 58 18.79 -7.25 -3.15
N SER A 59 17.57 -6.85 -2.77
CA SER A 59 16.35 -7.27 -3.46
C SER A 59 15.87 -6.15 -4.38
N ILE A 60 15.52 -6.50 -5.61
CA ILE A 60 15.05 -5.53 -6.60
C ILE A 60 13.64 -5.91 -7.03
N LYS A 61 12.73 -4.93 -6.91
CA LYS A 61 11.36 -5.04 -7.38
C LYS A 61 11.26 -4.29 -8.70
N LEU A 62 11.12 -5.01 -9.83
CA LEU A 62 11.05 -4.39 -11.17
C LEU A 62 9.64 -3.89 -11.52
N GLY A 63 9.16 -2.99 -10.66
CA GLY A 63 7.86 -2.35 -10.77
C GLY A 63 6.71 -3.22 -10.28
N SER A 64 5.64 -2.54 -9.88
CA SER A 64 4.35 -3.11 -9.55
C SER A 64 3.39 -2.97 -10.73
N LEU A 65 2.35 -3.80 -10.74
CA LEU A 65 1.15 -3.61 -11.56
C LEU A 65 -0.05 -3.66 -10.64
N THR A 66 -0.93 -2.66 -10.72
CA THR A 66 -2.12 -2.59 -9.88
C THR A 66 -3.34 -3.10 -10.62
N ILE A 67 -4.09 -4.02 -10.01
CA ILE A 67 -5.35 -4.57 -10.51
C ILE A 67 -6.51 -3.82 -9.84
N ASN A 68 -7.37 -3.22 -10.67
CA ASN A 68 -8.63 -2.62 -10.26
C ASN A 68 -9.67 -3.73 -10.02
N LEU A 69 -9.87 -4.15 -8.76
CA LEU A 69 -10.87 -5.16 -8.41
C LEU A 69 -12.31 -4.69 -8.67
N PRO A 70 -12.71 -3.44 -8.37
CA PRO A 70 -14.03 -2.91 -8.71
C PRO A 70 -14.40 -3.09 -10.19
N ARG A 71 -13.46 -2.80 -11.10
CA ARG A 71 -13.68 -3.03 -12.54
C ARG A 71 -14.07 -4.46 -12.84
N LEU A 72 -13.37 -5.43 -12.25
CA LEU A 72 -13.66 -6.85 -12.44
C LEU A 72 -15.02 -7.24 -11.84
N ALA A 73 -15.42 -6.64 -10.72
CA ALA A 73 -16.72 -6.88 -10.08
C ALA A 73 -17.88 -6.31 -10.92
N PHE A 74 -17.72 -5.13 -11.53
CA PHE A 74 -18.72 -4.61 -12.47
C PHE A 74 -18.89 -5.54 -13.68
N GLU A 75 -17.79 -6.12 -14.16
CA GLU A 75 -17.79 -7.04 -15.30
C GLU A 75 -18.34 -8.43 -14.96
N SER A 76 -18.51 -8.76 -13.68
CA SER A 76 -19.00 -10.07 -13.24
C SER A 76 -20.49 -10.16 -13.07
N ASN A 77 -21.23 -9.07 -13.23
CA ASN A 77 -22.68 -9.03 -13.04
C ASN A 77 -23.12 -9.67 -11.71
N LYS A 78 -22.39 -9.35 -10.62
CA LYS A 78 -22.62 -9.87 -9.26
C LYS A 78 -22.35 -11.36 -9.04
N ASP A 79 -21.77 -12.06 -10.02
CA ASP A 79 -21.36 -13.46 -9.85
C ASP A 79 -19.94 -13.54 -9.24
N GLU A 80 -19.86 -14.08 -8.02
CA GLU A 80 -18.60 -14.28 -7.27
C GLU A 80 -17.65 -15.25 -7.98
N THR A 81 -18.18 -16.31 -8.60
CA THR A 81 -17.38 -17.34 -9.26
C THR A 81 -16.79 -16.80 -10.54
N TYR A 82 -17.59 -16.09 -11.34
CA TYR A 82 -17.13 -15.41 -12.54
C TYR A 82 -16.11 -14.32 -12.21
N PHE A 83 -16.35 -13.53 -11.15
CA PHE A 83 -15.40 -12.52 -10.67
C PHE A 83 -14.02 -13.13 -10.38
N ARG A 84 -13.97 -14.20 -9.58
CA ARG A 84 -12.71 -14.89 -9.23
C ARG A 84 -12.07 -15.55 -10.44
N ALA A 85 -12.84 -16.15 -11.33
CA ALA A 85 -12.33 -16.72 -12.58
C ALA A 85 -11.70 -15.64 -13.47
N ARG A 86 -12.35 -14.48 -13.60
CA ARG A 86 -11.84 -13.34 -14.39
C ARG A 86 -10.56 -12.76 -13.78
N LEU A 87 -10.48 -12.64 -12.45
CA LEU A 87 -9.26 -12.26 -11.75
C LEU A 87 -8.12 -13.24 -12.05
N ALA A 88 -8.38 -14.54 -11.94
CA ALA A 88 -7.38 -15.57 -12.25
C ALA A 88 -6.92 -15.52 -13.72
N LEU A 89 -7.85 -15.26 -14.65
CA LEU A 89 -7.55 -15.13 -16.08
C LEU A 89 -6.76 -13.85 -16.39
N LEU A 90 -7.02 -12.74 -15.68
CA LEU A 90 -6.32 -11.47 -15.88
C LEU A 90 -4.87 -11.51 -15.36
N ILE A 91 -4.62 -12.19 -14.24
CA ILE A 91 -3.29 -12.28 -13.63
C ILE A 91 -2.26 -12.89 -14.60
N LYS A 92 -2.65 -13.89 -15.39
CA LYS A 92 -1.74 -14.61 -16.30
C LYS A 92 -1.09 -13.69 -17.36
N PRO A 93 -1.84 -13.01 -18.25
CA PRO A 93 -1.26 -12.11 -19.25
C PRO A 93 -0.58 -10.89 -18.62
N ALA A 94 -1.05 -10.42 -17.45
CA ALA A 94 -0.38 -9.35 -16.71
C ALA A 94 1.05 -9.77 -16.30
N LEU A 95 1.21 -10.99 -15.77
CA LEU A 95 2.52 -11.53 -15.41
C LEU A 95 3.42 -11.79 -16.62
N ASP A 96 2.86 -12.32 -17.72
CA ASP A 96 3.62 -12.52 -18.96
C ASP A 96 4.19 -11.18 -19.48
N SER A 97 3.40 -10.10 -19.43
CA SER A 97 3.87 -8.75 -19.78
C SER A 97 4.94 -8.21 -18.82
N MET A 98 4.76 -8.38 -17.51
CA MET A 98 5.74 -7.95 -16.51
C MET A 98 7.08 -8.69 -16.66
N ILE A 99 7.05 -9.95 -17.10
CA ILE A 99 8.25 -10.75 -17.35
C ILE A 99 9.00 -10.26 -18.57
N LEU A 100 8.29 -9.93 -19.65
CA LEU A 100 8.92 -9.34 -20.83
C LEU A 100 9.67 -8.06 -20.43
N ARG A 101 9.00 -7.17 -19.67
CA ARG A 101 9.64 -5.97 -19.13
C ARG A 101 10.85 -6.29 -18.25
N LYS A 102 10.75 -7.31 -17.38
CA LYS A 102 11.87 -7.76 -16.53
C LYS A 102 13.06 -8.20 -17.38
N LYS A 103 12.81 -8.97 -18.45
CA LYS A 103 13.84 -9.43 -19.38
C LYS A 103 14.54 -8.26 -20.06
N ASP A 104 13.76 -7.30 -20.58
CA ASP A 104 14.31 -6.12 -21.26
C ASP A 104 15.17 -5.26 -20.31
N ILE A 105 14.68 -5.00 -19.10
CA ILE A 105 15.45 -4.25 -18.08
C ILE A 105 16.72 -5.00 -17.68
N SER A 106 16.64 -6.32 -17.53
CA SER A 106 17.80 -7.16 -17.21
C SER A 106 18.84 -7.12 -18.35
N ASP A 107 18.40 -7.19 -19.60
CA ASP A 107 19.26 -7.12 -20.78
C ASP A 107 19.94 -5.75 -20.91
N LEU A 108 19.20 -4.65 -20.74
CA LEU A 108 19.77 -3.29 -20.72
C LEU A 108 20.80 -3.11 -19.60
N THR A 109 20.50 -3.64 -18.41
CA THR A 109 21.40 -3.57 -17.26
C THR A 109 22.70 -4.36 -17.52
N ARG A 110 22.58 -5.57 -18.09
CA ARG A 110 23.72 -6.42 -18.47
C ARG A 110 24.60 -5.77 -19.54
N ARG A 111 24.00 -5.01 -20.48
CA ARG A 111 24.72 -4.24 -21.51
C ARG A 111 25.41 -2.98 -20.98
N GLY A 112 25.32 -2.68 -19.68
CA GLY A 112 25.96 -1.51 -19.10
C GLY A 112 25.18 -0.21 -19.23
N MET A 113 23.99 -0.22 -19.84
CA MET A 113 23.18 0.98 -20.09
C MET A 113 22.67 1.64 -18.80
N ASN A 114 22.58 0.86 -17.72
CA ASN A 114 22.34 1.39 -16.38
C ASN A 114 23.63 1.30 -15.56
N PRO A 115 24.51 2.33 -15.57
CA PRO A 115 25.82 2.30 -14.92
C PRO A 115 25.75 2.11 -13.40
N LEU A 116 24.64 2.48 -12.76
CA LEU A 116 24.43 2.28 -11.32
C LEU A 116 24.22 0.80 -10.98
N LEU A 117 23.48 0.08 -11.82
CA LEU A 117 23.22 -1.35 -11.63
C LEU A 117 24.29 -2.23 -12.27
N SER A 118 24.95 -1.77 -13.35
CA SER A 118 25.90 -2.57 -14.13
C SER A 118 27.28 -2.71 -13.50
N LYS A 119 27.74 -1.72 -12.73
CA LYS A 119 28.94 -1.85 -11.87
C LYS A 119 28.81 -2.98 -10.85
N ASN A 120 27.56 -3.35 -10.59
CA ASN A 120 27.13 -4.42 -9.72
C ASN A 120 26.53 -5.58 -10.54
N THR A 121 27.01 -5.88 -11.76
CA THR A 121 26.39 -6.91 -12.64
C THR A 121 26.31 -8.32 -12.04
N GLN A 122 27.19 -8.72 -11.12
CA GLN A 122 27.03 -9.97 -10.35
C GLN A 122 25.74 -9.98 -9.50
N PHE A 123 25.22 -8.80 -9.14
CA PHE A 123 23.96 -8.63 -8.40
C PHE A 123 22.75 -9.03 -9.24
N MET A 124 22.75 -8.88 -10.57
CA MET A 124 21.61 -9.31 -11.41
C MET A 124 21.57 -10.82 -11.66
N GLN A 125 22.72 -11.51 -11.60
CA GLN A 125 22.78 -12.97 -11.76
C GLN A 125 22.46 -13.72 -10.45
N LYS A 126 22.71 -13.10 -9.29
CA LYS A 126 22.53 -13.71 -7.96
C LYS A 126 21.36 -13.16 -7.14
N ASN A 127 20.74 -12.03 -7.53
CA ASN A 127 19.64 -11.45 -6.76
C ASN A 127 18.26 -11.72 -7.35
N SER A 128 17.37 -12.14 -6.45
CA SER A 128 16.04 -11.62 -6.18
C SER A 128 15.48 -10.49 -7.04
N MET A 129 15.05 -10.80 -8.26
CA MET A 129 14.16 -9.92 -9.01
C MET A 129 12.74 -10.46 -8.92
N SER A 130 11.92 -9.84 -8.07
CA SER A 130 10.52 -10.23 -7.86
C SER A 130 9.54 -9.24 -8.48
N LEU A 131 8.36 -9.73 -8.82
CA LEU A 131 7.26 -8.98 -9.39
C LEU A 131 6.17 -8.76 -8.33
N ILE A 132 5.52 -7.60 -8.37
CA ILE A 132 4.47 -7.25 -7.42
C ILE A 132 3.17 -6.99 -8.19
N LEU A 133 2.13 -7.72 -7.82
CA LEU A 133 0.77 -7.38 -8.20
C LEU A 133 0.11 -6.70 -6.99
N ASN A 134 -0.29 -5.44 -7.16
CA ASN A 134 -1.01 -4.69 -6.15
C ASN A 134 -2.52 -4.82 -6.40
N LEU A 135 -3.31 -5.00 -5.34
CA LEU A 135 -4.77 -5.05 -5.44
C LEU A 135 -5.37 -3.80 -4.78
N VAL A 136 -6.38 -3.21 -5.41
CA VAL A 136 -7.12 -2.05 -4.87
C VAL A 136 -8.63 -2.24 -5.02
N GLY A 137 -9.39 -1.57 -4.16
CA GLY A 137 -10.85 -1.54 -4.18
C GLY A 137 -11.50 -2.87 -3.75
N LEU A 138 -10.87 -3.60 -2.84
CA LEU A 138 -11.37 -4.92 -2.42
C LEU A 138 -12.74 -4.82 -1.73
N ASN A 139 -12.92 -3.85 -0.85
CA ASN A 139 -14.17 -3.64 -0.12
C ASN A 139 -15.30 -3.23 -1.08
N GLU A 140 -15.02 -2.30 -1.99
CA GLU A 140 -15.99 -1.85 -2.99
C GLU A 140 -16.38 -2.98 -3.95
N ALA A 141 -15.42 -3.82 -4.35
CA ALA A 141 -15.69 -4.98 -5.19
C ALA A 141 -16.63 -5.98 -4.49
N VAL A 142 -16.32 -6.37 -3.25
CA VAL A 142 -17.06 -7.43 -2.54
C VAL A 142 -18.38 -6.94 -1.96
N PHE A 143 -18.38 -5.82 -1.24
CA PHE A 143 -19.53 -5.38 -0.48
C PHE A 143 -20.49 -4.52 -1.30
N SER A 144 -19.96 -3.59 -2.10
CA SER A 144 -20.79 -2.66 -2.86
C SER A 144 -21.25 -3.24 -4.21
N ILE A 145 -20.30 -3.72 -5.02
CA ILE A 145 -20.56 -4.06 -6.43
C ILE A 145 -21.12 -5.48 -6.57
N LEU A 146 -20.46 -6.49 -5.97
CA LEU A 146 -21.00 -7.86 -5.91
C LEU A 146 -22.25 -7.93 -5.02
N GLY A 147 -22.36 -7.04 -4.03
CA GLY A 147 -23.55 -6.91 -3.17
C GLY A 147 -23.55 -7.89 -1.98
N HIS A 148 -22.40 -8.40 -1.55
CA HIS A 148 -22.30 -9.17 -0.32
C HIS A 148 -22.39 -8.26 0.91
N LYS A 149 -22.92 -8.79 2.02
CA LYS A 149 -23.00 -8.03 3.27
C LYS A 149 -21.64 -7.95 3.93
N ASP A 150 -21.37 -6.83 4.60
CA ASP A 150 -20.21 -6.68 5.48
C ASP A 150 -20.43 -7.44 6.81
N ASP A 151 -20.45 -8.76 6.68
CA ASP A 151 -20.60 -9.72 7.76
C ASP A 151 -19.58 -10.86 7.60
N LYS A 152 -19.62 -11.83 8.51
CA LYS A 152 -18.70 -12.98 8.48
C LYS A 152 -18.71 -13.69 7.11
N ALA A 153 -19.87 -13.86 6.48
CA ALA A 153 -19.95 -14.55 5.20
C ALA A 153 -19.36 -13.71 4.06
N GLY A 154 -19.59 -12.39 4.05
CA GLY A 154 -18.95 -11.50 3.09
C GLY A 154 -17.43 -11.44 3.22
N HIS A 155 -16.90 -11.41 4.46
CA HIS A 155 -15.45 -11.47 4.67
C HIS A 155 -14.84 -12.80 4.20
N GLU A 156 -15.54 -13.93 4.32
CA GLU A 156 -15.06 -15.19 3.74
C GLU A 156 -14.91 -15.11 2.21
N ILE A 157 -15.79 -14.36 1.54
CA ILE A 157 -15.68 -14.11 0.09
C ILE A 157 -14.47 -13.23 -0.21
N LEU A 158 -14.27 -12.17 0.56
CA LEU A 158 -13.08 -11.32 0.48
C LEU A 158 -11.80 -12.14 0.61
N TYR A 159 -11.72 -13.06 1.59
CA TYR A 159 -10.57 -13.94 1.78
C TYR A 159 -10.38 -14.91 0.62
N LYS A 160 -11.46 -15.49 0.07
CA LYS A 160 -11.40 -16.35 -1.13
C LYS A 160 -10.84 -15.61 -2.34
N VAL A 161 -11.21 -14.34 -2.53
CA VAL A 161 -10.70 -13.49 -3.63
C VAL A 161 -9.20 -13.29 -3.50
N LEU A 162 -8.73 -12.93 -2.30
CA LEU A 162 -7.30 -12.76 -2.02
C LEU A 162 -6.52 -14.07 -2.20
N GLN A 163 -7.04 -15.18 -1.66
CA GLN A 163 -6.41 -16.49 -1.79
C GLN A 163 -6.31 -16.89 -3.27
N THR A 164 -7.37 -16.66 -4.06
CA THR A 164 -7.36 -16.91 -5.51
C THR A 164 -6.24 -16.13 -6.19
N ALA A 165 -6.09 -14.84 -5.87
CA ALA A 165 -5.03 -14.02 -6.44
C ALA A 165 -3.63 -14.54 -6.09
N VAL A 166 -3.40 -14.87 -4.82
CA VAL A 166 -2.12 -15.38 -4.31
C VAL A 166 -1.79 -16.73 -4.94
N ASP A 167 -2.73 -17.66 -5.01
CA ASP A 167 -2.52 -19.00 -5.57
C ASP A 167 -2.20 -18.94 -7.06
N VAL A 168 -2.98 -18.18 -7.83
CA VAL A 168 -2.78 -18.03 -9.27
C VAL A 168 -1.45 -17.36 -9.57
N ALA A 169 -1.12 -16.27 -8.87
CA ALA A 169 0.13 -15.54 -9.06
C ALA A 169 1.34 -16.37 -8.64
N THR A 170 1.26 -17.10 -7.54
CA THR A 170 2.34 -17.98 -7.06
C THR A 170 2.57 -19.14 -8.02
N LYS A 171 1.49 -19.79 -8.48
CA LYS A 171 1.58 -20.89 -9.47
C LYS A 171 2.20 -20.41 -10.77
N LYS A 172 1.68 -19.32 -11.34
CA LYS A 172 2.18 -18.74 -12.59
C LYS A 172 3.60 -18.21 -12.45
N GLY A 173 3.96 -17.64 -11.29
CA GLY A 173 5.32 -17.25 -10.96
C GLY A 173 6.30 -18.43 -10.96
N LYS A 174 5.92 -19.56 -10.36
CA LYS A 174 6.72 -20.81 -10.40
C LYS A 174 6.93 -21.33 -11.82
N GLU A 175 5.87 -21.37 -12.63
CA GLU A 175 5.93 -21.75 -14.05
C GLU A 175 6.91 -20.88 -14.84
N LEU A 176 7.03 -19.61 -14.47
CA LEU A 176 7.86 -18.61 -15.13
C LEU A 176 9.24 -18.42 -14.48
N GLY A 177 9.56 -19.18 -13.44
CA GLY A 177 10.83 -19.07 -12.71
C GLY A 177 11.06 -17.72 -12.04
N VAL A 178 9.98 -17.02 -11.63
CA VAL A 178 10.06 -15.70 -10.98
C VAL A 178 9.19 -15.65 -9.72
N THR A 179 9.74 -15.08 -8.65
CA THR A 179 8.98 -14.80 -7.44
C THR A 179 7.96 -13.69 -7.72
N VAL A 180 6.69 -14.01 -7.53
CA VAL A 180 5.56 -13.07 -7.65
C VAL A 180 4.91 -12.93 -6.28
N THR A 181 4.68 -11.68 -5.87
CA THR A 181 4.04 -11.36 -4.60
C THR A 181 2.81 -10.50 -4.80
N ILE A 182 1.76 -10.74 -4.01
CA ILE A 182 0.53 -9.95 -3.99
C ILE A 182 0.59 -8.97 -2.82
N ALA A 183 0.34 -7.70 -3.10
CA ALA A 183 0.30 -6.65 -2.09
C ALA A 183 -1.03 -5.88 -2.14
N MET A 184 -1.32 -5.18 -1.05
CA MET A 184 -2.37 -4.16 -0.97
C MET A 184 -1.76 -2.93 -0.31
N VAL A 185 -1.18 -2.06 -1.15
CA VAL A 185 -0.46 -0.85 -0.76
C VAL A 185 -0.95 0.34 -1.57
N ASP A 186 -0.60 1.55 -1.12
CA ASP A 186 -0.90 2.76 -1.88
C ASP A 186 -0.22 2.73 -3.26
N THR A 187 -0.96 3.14 -4.27
CA THR A 187 -0.51 3.33 -5.64
C THR A 187 -0.83 4.74 -6.10
N ASP A 188 0.04 5.25 -6.97
CA ASP A 188 -0.27 6.46 -7.71
C ASP A 188 -1.39 6.16 -8.72
N GLY A 189 -2.21 7.17 -8.99
CA GLY A 189 -3.23 7.10 -10.05
C GLY A 189 -4.52 6.35 -9.69
N ILE A 190 -4.84 6.16 -8.40
CA ILE A 190 -6.11 5.56 -7.98
C ILE A 190 -7.35 6.28 -8.55
N SER A 191 -7.29 7.61 -8.68
CA SER A 191 -8.34 8.44 -9.28
C SER A 191 -8.62 8.10 -10.74
N ARG A 192 -7.61 7.58 -11.46
CA ARG A 192 -7.79 7.13 -12.85
C ARG A 192 -8.73 5.94 -12.93
N PHE A 193 -8.69 5.03 -11.96
CA PHE A 193 -9.59 3.88 -11.95
C PHE A 193 -11.05 4.32 -11.77
N THR A 194 -11.35 5.19 -10.81
CA THR A 194 -12.73 5.67 -10.63
C THR A 194 -13.20 6.50 -11.82
N THR A 195 -12.33 7.28 -12.46
CA THR A 195 -12.65 8.04 -13.67
C THR A 195 -13.05 7.11 -14.83
N LEU A 196 -12.18 6.16 -15.18
CA LEU A 196 -12.44 5.22 -16.29
C LEU A 196 -13.65 4.32 -16.00
N ASP A 197 -13.87 3.94 -14.75
CA ASP A 197 -15.02 3.14 -14.35
C ASP A 197 -16.31 3.97 -14.46
N SER A 198 -16.27 5.25 -14.07
CA SER A 198 -17.41 6.17 -14.20
C SER A 198 -17.78 6.42 -15.67
N GLU A 199 -16.80 6.52 -16.55
CA GLU A 199 -17.01 6.68 -18.00
C GLU A 199 -17.74 5.47 -18.62
N LYS A 200 -17.43 4.25 -18.16
CA LYS A 200 -17.98 3.01 -18.74
C LYS A 200 -19.24 2.50 -18.03
N TYR A 201 -19.39 2.69 -16.72
CA TYR A 201 -20.53 2.19 -15.94
C TYR A 201 -21.46 3.28 -15.43
N GLY A 202 -21.13 4.55 -15.65
CA GLY A 202 -21.88 5.69 -15.15
C GLY A 202 -21.35 6.19 -13.81
N LYS A 203 -21.38 7.51 -13.63
CA LYS A 203 -20.85 8.22 -12.46
C LYS A 203 -21.52 7.79 -11.16
N ASN A 204 -22.86 7.65 -11.18
CA ASN A 204 -23.62 7.25 -10.00
C ASN A 204 -23.21 5.85 -9.53
N SER A 205 -23.07 4.88 -10.44
CA SER A 205 -22.68 3.52 -10.08
C SER A 205 -21.33 3.43 -9.36
N VAL A 206 -20.37 4.28 -9.72
CA VAL A 206 -19.08 4.34 -9.03
C VAL A 206 -19.20 5.13 -7.72
N GLN A 207 -19.89 6.27 -7.71
CA GLN A 207 -20.09 7.07 -6.49
C GLN A 207 -20.83 6.29 -5.40
N ASP A 208 -21.87 5.53 -5.77
CA ASP A 208 -22.63 4.68 -4.86
C ASP A 208 -21.80 3.49 -4.33
N SER A 209 -20.67 3.18 -4.98
CA SER A 209 -19.80 2.07 -4.57
C SER A 209 -18.71 2.47 -3.56
N THR A 210 -18.39 3.77 -3.42
CA THR A 210 -17.36 4.28 -2.51
C THR A 210 -17.76 5.60 -1.85
N ASP A 211 -17.70 5.62 -0.52
CA ASP A 211 -18.00 6.82 0.28
C ASP A 211 -17.03 7.98 0.02
N SER A 212 -15.80 7.68 -0.40
CA SER A 212 -14.74 8.67 -0.58
C SER A 212 -14.61 9.19 -2.01
N GLY A 213 -15.34 8.60 -2.96
CA GLY A 213 -15.20 8.88 -4.40
C GLY A 213 -13.93 8.30 -5.05
N ILE A 214 -13.07 7.63 -4.28
CA ILE A 214 -11.92 6.85 -4.74
C ILE A 214 -11.97 5.44 -4.17
N TYR A 215 -11.39 4.47 -4.87
CA TYR A 215 -11.34 3.10 -4.38
C TYR A 215 -10.34 2.94 -3.23
N SER A 216 -10.70 2.09 -2.26
CA SER A 216 -9.87 1.79 -1.10
C SER A 216 -8.50 1.21 -1.46
N GLN A 217 -7.49 1.60 -0.69
CA GLN A 217 -6.10 1.13 -0.82
C GLN A 217 -5.58 0.74 0.57
N GLY A 218 -5.39 -0.56 0.78
CA GLY A 218 -5.08 -1.10 2.10
C GLY A 218 -6.19 -0.81 3.12
N PHE A 219 -5.82 -0.73 4.39
CA PHE A 219 -6.74 -0.41 5.49
C PHE A 219 -6.36 0.91 6.14
N SER A 220 -7.35 1.59 6.70
CA SER A 220 -7.15 2.84 7.43
C SER A 220 -7.87 2.79 8.77
N ILE A 221 -7.20 3.23 9.83
CA ILE A 221 -7.78 3.38 11.15
C ILE A 221 -7.65 4.84 11.58
N ASP A 222 -8.77 5.40 12.04
CA ASP A 222 -8.78 6.69 12.73
C ASP A 222 -8.45 6.47 14.21
N PRO A 223 -7.31 7.00 14.70
CA PRO A 223 -6.88 6.85 16.08
C PRO A 223 -7.67 7.72 17.06
N SER A 224 -8.54 8.63 16.62
CA SER A 224 -9.39 9.45 17.50
C SER A 224 -10.28 8.57 18.40
N LYS A 225 -10.63 7.37 17.94
CA LYS A 225 -11.28 6.29 18.70
C LYS A 225 -10.25 5.38 19.39
N SER A 226 -9.25 5.96 20.04
CA SER A 226 -8.12 5.22 20.63
C SER A 226 -8.52 4.18 21.68
N SER A 227 -9.69 4.33 22.32
CA SER A 227 -10.30 3.33 23.20
C SER A 227 -10.52 1.99 22.50
N ASP A 228 -10.84 2.05 21.20
CA ASP A 228 -11.29 0.90 20.42
C ASP A 228 -10.13 0.13 19.80
N LEU A 229 -8.91 0.68 19.86
CA LEU A 229 -7.67 0.04 19.38
C LEU A 229 -7.24 -1.10 20.30
N THR A 230 -7.96 -2.21 20.27
CA THR A 230 -7.64 -3.42 21.05
C THR A 230 -7.41 -4.59 20.12
N ALA A 231 -6.88 -5.70 20.63
CA ALA A 231 -6.75 -6.94 19.86
C ALA A 231 -8.11 -7.48 19.36
N LYS A 232 -9.23 -7.01 19.92
CA LYS A 232 -10.59 -7.38 19.51
C LYS A 232 -11.19 -6.41 18.48
N ASN A 233 -10.47 -5.35 18.10
CA ASN A 233 -10.94 -4.42 17.08
C ASN A 233 -11.15 -5.17 15.74
N PRO A 234 -12.33 -5.06 15.11
CA PRO A 234 -12.62 -5.78 13.87
C PRO A 234 -11.62 -5.49 12.75
N LEU A 235 -11.21 -4.23 12.55
CA LEU A 235 -10.25 -3.84 11.52
C LEU A 235 -8.85 -4.40 11.78
N ILE A 236 -8.44 -4.49 13.05
CA ILE A 236 -7.15 -5.09 13.42
C ILE A 236 -7.18 -6.61 13.18
N LEU A 237 -8.26 -7.28 13.55
CA LEU A 237 -8.43 -8.71 13.30
C LEU A 237 -8.47 -9.01 11.80
N GLU A 238 -9.21 -8.22 11.03
CA GLU A 238 -9.31 -8.36 9.59
C GLU A 238 -7.96 -8.09 8.90
N SER A 239 -7.32 -6.96 9.19
CA SER A 239 -6.00 -6.63 8.62
C SER A 239 -4.95 -7.70 8.99
N SER A 240 -4.99 -8.24 10.22
CA SER A 240 -4.11 -9.35 10.61
C SER A 240 -4.37 -10.60 9.78
N LYS A 241 -5.64 -10.99 9.55
CA LYS A 241 -6.00 -12.13 8.69
C LYS A 241 -5.53 -11.92 7.26
N ILE A 242 -5.80 -10.75 6.67
CA ILE A 242 -5.41 -10.41 5.29
C ILE A 242 -3.89 -10.39 5.15
N SER A 243 -3.17 -9.85 6.14
CA SER A 243 -1.70 -9.82 6.12
C SER A 243 -1.07 -11.21 6.11
N LYS A 244 -1.77 -12.25 6.59
CA LYS A 244 -1.32 -13.65 6.53
C LYS A 244 -1.62 -14.32 5.19
N ILE A 245 -2.64 -13.84 4.47
CA ILE A 245 -2.96 -14.33 3.11
C ILE A 245 -2.00 -13.71 2.10
N LEU A 246 -1.74 -12.41 2.22
CA LEU A 246 -0.84 -11.67 1.34
C LEU A 246 0.63 -12.02 1.61
N ASN A 247 1.43 -12.10 0.54
CA ASN A 247 2.86 -12.38 0.61
C ASN A 247 3.75 -11.23 0.08
N GLY A 248 3.15 -10.09 -0.30
CA GLY A 248 3.83 -8.90 -0.82
C GLY A 248 3.68 -7.65 0.04
N GLY A 249 2.83 -7.68 1.06
CA GLY A 249 2.63 -6.59 2.02
C GLY A 249 1.20 -6.05 2.05
N LEU A 250 0.80 -5.62 3.24
CA LEU A 250 -0.47 -4.93 3.50
C LEU A 250 -0.16 -3.59 4.16
N LEU A 251 -0.64 -2.50 3.58
CA LEU A 251 -0.52 -1.19 4.19
C LEU A 251 -1.70 -0.92 5.12
N LEU A 252 -1.42 -0.86 6.42
CA LEU A 252 -2.34 -0.37 7.45
C LEU A 252 -1.98 1.08 7.81
N LYS A 253 -2.84 2.03 7.43
CA LYS A 253 -2.65 3.46 7.69
C LYS A 253 -3.31 3.87 9.00
N ILE A 254 -2.60 4.64 9.82
CA ILE A 254 -3.14 5.24 11.03
C ILE A 254 -3.26 6.74 10.77
N ASN A 255 -4.47 7.21 10.48
CA ASN A 255 -4.71 8.56 9.97
C ASN A 255 -4.94 9.53 11.13
N PHE A 256 -3.90 10.23 11.55
CA PHE A 256 -3.99 11.25 12.59
C PHE A 256 -4.58 12.55 12.07
N ASP A 257 -5.28 13.27 12.95
CA ASP A 257 -5.69 14.65 12.67
C ASP A 257 -4.45 15.55 12.55
N LYS A 258 -4.54 16.60 11.74
CA LYS A 258 -3.45 17.57 11.54
C LYS A 258 -2.98 18.26 12.82
N LYS A 259 -3.79 18.27 13.89
CA LYS A 259 -3.49 18.87 15.20
C LYS A 259 -3.03 17.84 16.24
N SER A 260 -2.89 16.56 15.87
CA SER A 260 -2.50 15.51 16.81
C SER A 260 -1.12 15.80 17.41
N LYS A 261 -1.07 15.81 18.74
CA LYS A 261 0.18 16.14 19.47
C LYS A 261 1.12 14.94 19.49
N PRO A 262 2.45 15.14 19.58
CA PRO A 262 3.42 14.03 19.68
C PRO A 262 3.07 13.01 20.77
N ARG A 263 2.59 13.47 21.93
CA ARG A 263 2.20 12.59 23.04
C ARG A 263 1.04 11.65 22.70
N GLU A 264 0.06 12.12 21.92
CA GLU A 264 -1.08 11.31 21.45
C GLU A 264 -0.63 10.31 20.39
N ILE A 265 0.20 10.77 19.43
CA ILE A 265 0.79 9.93 18.39
C ILE A 265 1.61 8.80 19.02
N LYS A 266 2.45 9.12 20.01
CA LYS A 266 3.24 8.14 20.75
C LYS A 266 2.37 7.08 21.41
N ALA A 267 1.33 7.48 22.14
CA ALA A 267 0.46 6.54 22.84
C ALA A 267 -0.21 5.54 21.86
N VAL A 268 -0.58 6.00 20.67
CA VAL A 268 -1.15 5.17 19.61
C VAL A 268 -0.10 4.24 19.00
N ILE A 269 1.12 4.73 18.71
CA ILE A 269 2.24 3.92 18.19
C ILE A 269 2.59 2.79 19.17
N ASP A 270 2.77 3.14 20.44
CA ASP A 270 3.09 2.20 21.52
C ASP A 270 2.02 1.09 21.58
N LYS A 271 0.74 1.46 21.48
CA LYS A 271 -0.38 0.51 21.51
C LYS A 271 -0.45 -0.36 20.25
N ILE A 272 -0.43 0.23 19.07
CA ILE A 272 -0.68 -0.48 17.81
C ILE A 272 0.47 -1.40 17.41
N SER A 273 1.69 -1.07 17.82
CA SER A 273 2.86 -1.93 17.60
C SER A 273 2.73 -3.32 18.22
N LEU A 274 1.92 -3.46 19.27
CA LEU A 274 1.63 -4.72 19.93
C LEU A 274 0.53 -5.52 19.20
N LEU A 275 -0.23 -4.87 18.34
CA LEU A 275 -1.45 -5.40 17.73
C LEU A 275 -1.28 -5.81 16.26
N THR A 276 -0.33 -5.22 15.55
CA THR A 276 -0.06 -5.49 14.13
C THR A 276 1.43 -5.74 13.89
N SER A 277 1.74 -6.38 12.75
CA SER A 277 3.10 -6.57 12.26
C SER A 277 3.62 -5.40 11.43
N ALA A 278 2.74 -4.61 10.81
CA ALA A 278 3.15 -3.44 10.03
C ALA A 278 2.05 -2.37 10.03
N PHE A 279 2.47 -1.11 10.09
CA PHE A 279 1.58 0.05 10.00
C PHE A 279 2.34 1.33 9.65
N LYS A 280 1.61 2.30 9.10
CA LYS A 280 2.14 3.61 8.71
C LYS A 280 1.28 4.73 9.32
N PRO A 281 1.82 5.49 10.28
CA PRO A 281 1.22 6.76 10.69
C PRO A 281 1.15 7.74 9.53
N ILE A 282 -0.02 8.34 9.31
CA ILE A 282 -0.26 9.35 8.30
C ILE A 282 -0.76 10.60 9.00
N ILE A 283 -0.12 11.73 8.73
CA ILE A 283 -0.59 13.04 9.14
C ILE A 283 -0.38 14.02 7.99
N HIS A 284 -1.42 14.77 7.67
CA HIS A 284 -1.38 15.78 6.62
C HIS A 284 -0.97 17.12 7.21
N VAL A 285 0.28 17.51 6.96
CA VAL A 285 0.84 18.79 7.42
C VAL A 285 0.92 19.73 6.22
N PRO A 286 0.20 20.87 6.25
CA PRO A 286 0.19 21.80 5.13
C PRO A 286 1.55 22.52 5.02
N VAL A 287 2.01 22.73 3.78
CA VAL A 287 3.32 23.31 3.47
C VAL A 287 3.19 24.45 2.47
N CYS A 288 3.83 25.59 2.73
CA CYS A 288 3.91 26.66 1.74
C CYS A 288 4.75 26.19 0.55
N GLY A 289 4.17 26.15 -0.64
CA GLY A 289 4.87 25.78 -1.87
C GLY A 289 5.88 26.84 -2.35
N ASN A 290 5.85 28.05 -1.79
CA ASN A 290 6.79 29.12 -2.14
C ASN A 290 8.01 29.19 -1.20
N CYS A 291 7.79 29.19 0.12
CA CYS A 291 8.87 29.39 1.11
C CYS A 291 9.09 28.19 2.04
N GLY A 292 8.38 27.08 1.85
CA GLY A 292 8.54 25.86 2.65
C GLY A 292 8.06 25.92 4.11
N PHE A 293 7.40 27.01 4.52
CA PHE A 293 6.86 27.13 5.88
C PHE A 293 5.83 26.02 6.15
N LYS A 294 5.96 25.35 7.30
CA LYS A 294 5.02 24.34 7.80
C LYS A 294 4.39 24.83 9.09
N GLY A 295 3.08 24.61 9.25
CA GLY A 295 2.43 24.84 10.53
C GLY A 295 0.92 25.04 10.42
N GLU A 296 0.24 24.94 11.55
CA GLU A 296 -1.23 24.98 11.64
C GLU A 296 -1.86 26.28 11.14
N LYS A 297 -1.09 27.38 11.15
CA LYS A 297 -1.54 28.70 10.66
C LYS A 297 -1.54 28.81 9.13
N LEU A 298 -1.03 27.80 8.43
CA LEU A 298 -0.99 27.76 6.98
C LEU A 298 -2.32 27.21 6.45
N VAL A 299 -3.27 28.12 6.25
CA VAL A 299 -4.62 27.81 5.73
C VAL A 299 -4.77 28.37 4.32
N ASP A 300 -5.17 29.65 4.18
CA ASP A 300 -5.39 30.27 2.87
C ASP A 300 -4.16 31.02 2.34
N LYS A 301 -3.35 31.57 3.24
CA LYS A 301 -2.14 32.34 2.92
C LYS A 301 -1.02 31.98 3.87
N CYS A 302 0.19 31.87 3.33
CA CYS A 302 1.38 31.66 4.13
C CYS A 302 1.63 32.87 5.04
N PRO A 303 1.78 32.70 6.36
CA PRO A 303 2.03 33.83 7.27
C PRO A 303 3.38 34.51 6.97
N ASN A 304 4.37 33.74 6.51
CA ASN A 304 5.72 34.20 6.20
C ASN A 304 5.83 34.98 4.87
N CYS A 305 5.43 34.38 3.73
CA CYS A 305 5.60 35.00 2.40
C CYS A 305 4.30 35.46 1.72
N LYS A 306 3.15 35.38 2.41
CA LYS A 306 1.80 35.74 1.90
C LYS A 306 1.31 34.97 0.66
N SER A 307 2.08 34.01 0.16
CA SER A 307 1.69 33.11 -0.94
C SER A 307 0.41 32.34 -0.62
N GLN A 308 -0.45 32.17 -1.62
CA GLN A 308 -1.64 31.30 -1.59
C GLN A 308 -1.33 29.88 -2.09
N TYR A 309 -0.11 29.62 -2.54
CA TYR A 309 0.31 28.30 -3.00
C TYR A 309 0.62 27.40 -1.80
N ILE A 310 -0.38 26.65 -1.36
CA ILE A 310 -0.31 25.71 -0.23
C ILE A 310 -0.40 24.27 -0.77
N LEU A 311 0.52 23.43 -0.31
CA LEU A 311 0.61 21.99 -0.58
C LEU A 311 0.13 21.17 0.63
#